data_AF-A0A0S8EPD7-F1
#
_entry.id   AF-A0A0S8EPD7-F1
#
_cell.length_a   1.000
_cell.length_b   1.000
_cell.length_c   1.000
_cell.angle_alpha   90.00
_cell.angle_beta   90.00
_cell.angle_gamma   90.00
#
_symmetry.space_group_name_H-M   'P 1'
#
loop_
_entity.id
_entity.type
_entity.pdbx_description
1 polymer ?
#
loop_
_entity_poly.entity_id
_entity_poly.type
_entity_poly.pdbx_seq_one_letter_code
_entity_poly.pdbx_strand_id
1 'polypeptide(L)'
;MPAPVQVKMKSFLWLLIVAALVVGSCKQKPPPDQPSRTPPRTDFTTAEFGIGRKHTKSKTCNREIDQLLDQARLCYTSRPITECEVLQRVNSDKIGRLKNSSRCSH
;
A
#
# COMPACT_ATOMS: atom_id res chain seq x y z
N MET A 1 9.30 -50.46 -50.13
CA MET A 1 9.09 -51.19 -48.86
C MET A 1 9.62 -50.31 -47.73
N PRO A 2 8.81 -49.87 -46.74
CA PRO A 2 9.34 -49.18 -45.57
C PRO A 2 9.24 -50.05 -44.30
N ALA A 3 10.32 -50.09 -43.53
CA ALA A 3 10.35 -50.44 -42.10
C ALA A 3 11.71 -49.96 -41.53
N PRO A 4 11.85 -49.78 -40.20
CA PRO A 4 11.11 -48.83 -39.37
C PRO A 4 12.06 -47.83 -38.70
N VAL A 5 11.53 -46.66 -38.36
CA VAL A 5 12.22 -45.65 -37.53
C VAL A 5 12.27 -46.15 -36.08
N GLN A 6 13.47 -46.39 -35.60
CA GLN A 6 13.82 -46.61 -34.19
C GLN A 6 15.11 -45.84 -33.93
N VAL A 7 15.40 -45.55 -32.65
CA VAL A 7 16.53 -44.74 -32.13
C VAL A 7 16.12 -43.26 -31.95
N LYS A 8 16.07 -42.67 -30.75
CA LYS A 8 16.49 -43.10 -29.41
C LYS A 8 15.70 -42.29 -28.38
N MET A 9 14.81 -42.97 -27.68
CA MET A 9 13.97 -42.52 -26.56
C MET A 9 14.76 -42.13 -25.29
N LYS A 10 16.08 -41.85 -25.40
CA LYS A 10 16.98 -41.58 -24.27
C LYS A 10 17.27 -40.09 -24.05
N SER A 11 17.00 -39.23 -25.04
CA SER A 11 17.31 -37.79 -24.92
C SER A 11 16.20 -36.98 -24.23
N PHE A 12 14.98 -37.54 -24.12
CA PHE A 12 13.85 -36.87 -23.47
C PHE A 12 13.86 -36.98 -21.94
N LEU A 13 14.55 -37.98 -21.38
CA LEU A 13 14.58 -38.20 -19.93
C LEU A 13 15.45 -37.16 -19.21
N TRP A 14 16.49 -36.64 -19.87
CA TRP A 14 17.35 -35.59 -19.31
C TRP A 14 16.69 -34.20 -19.32
N LEU A 15 15.80 -33.92 -20.28
CA LEU A 15 15.05 -32.67 -20.35
C LEU A 15 14.01 -32.53 -19.24
N LEU A 16 13.44 -33.65 -18.76
CA LEU A 16 12.48 -33.64 -17.64
C LEU A 16 13.15 -33.38 -16.29
N ILE A 17 14.40 -33.81 -16.11
CA ILE A 17 15.13 -33.63 -14.83
C ILE A 17 15.55 -32.17 -14.63
N VAL A 18 15.89 -31.45 -15.70
CA VAL A 18 16.25 -30.02 -15.61
C VAL A 18 15.03 -29.14 -15.34
N ALA A 19 13.85 -29.49 -15.89
CA ALA A 19 12.62 -28.73 -15.66
C ALA A 19 12.10 -28.82 -14.22
N ALA A 20 12.40 -29.91 -13.50
CA ALA A 20 11.95 -30.10 -12.12
C ALA A 20 12.71 -29.22 -11.09
N LEU A 21 13.90 -28.73 -11.41
CA LEU A 21 14.72 -27.94 -10.49
C LEU A 21 14.34 -26.44 -10.42
N VAL A 22 13.51 -25.94 -11.34
CA VAL A 22 13.17 -24.50 -11.42
C VAL A 22 11.99 -24.11 -10.53
N VAL A 23 11.24 -25.08 -9.98
CA VAL A 23 10.04 -24.83 -9.16
C VAL A 23 10.32 -24.84 -7.64
N GLY A 24 11.57 -25.06 -7.23
CA GLY A 24 11.97 -25.29 -5.83
C GLY A 24 12.39 -24.06 -5.03
N SER A 25 12.21 -22.84 -5.52
CA SER A 25 12.50 -21.60 -4.77
C SER A 25 11.24 -20.76 -4.54
N CYS A 26 10.17 -21.41 -4.08
CA CYS A 26 9.06 -20.70 -3.45
C CYS A 26 9.47 -20.22 -2.06
N LYS A 27 9.94 -18.97 -2.04
CA LYS A 27 9.78 -17.95 -1.00
C LYS A 27 9.60 -18.49 0.42
N GLN A 28 10.67 -18.44 1.21
CA GLN A 28 10.50 -18.30 2.66
C GLN A 28 9.63 -17.07 2.88
N LYS A 29 8.36 -17.31 3.25
CA LYS A 29 7.49 -16.24 3.74
C LYS A 29 8.29 -15.57 4.86
N PRO A 30 8.51 -14.24 4.82
CA PRO A 30 9.10 -13.57 5.96
C PRO A 30 8.27 -13.98 7.20
N PRO A 31 8.90 -14.21 8.36
CA PRO A 31 8.18 -14.54 9.58
C PRO A 31 7.01 -13.57 9.72
N PRO A 32 5.80 -14.03 10.10
CA PRO A 32 4.66 -13.14 10.28
C PRO A 32 5.13 -11.98 11.18
N ASP A 33 5.01 -10.75 10.68
CA ASP A 33 5.37 -9.54 11.40
C ASP A 33 4.82 -9.70 12.82
N GLN A 34 5.71 -9.79 13.81
CA GLN A 34 5.27 -9.86 15.19
C GLN A 34 4.37 -8.65 15.41
N PRO A 35 3.12 -8.83 15.88
CA PRO A 35 2.25 -7.69 16.12
C PRO A 35 3.02 -6.75 17.03
N SER A 36 3.33 -5.56 16.50
CA SER A 36 4.06 -4.51 17.19
C SER A 36 3.48 -4.40 18.60
N ARG A 37 4.25 -4.85 19.60
CA ARG A 37 3.84 -4.77 21.02
C ARG A 37 3.74 -3.33 21.50
N THR A 38 4.28 -2.39 20.74
CA THR A 38 4.10 -0.96 21.00
C THR A 38 2.66 -0.58 20.73
N PRO A 39 1.92 -0.11 21.75
CA PRO A 39 0.61 0.44 21.52
C PRO A 39 0.75 1.58 20.50
N PRO A 40 -0.09 1.61 19.46
CA PRO A 40 -0.09 2.68 18.49
C PRO A 40 -0.22 4.04 19.17
N ARG A 41 0.66 4.96 18.78
CA ARG A 41 0.72 6.33 19.31
C ARG A 41 -0.61 7.05 19.02
N THR A 42 -1.16 7.78 19.98
CA THR A 42 -2.44 8.52 19.82
C THR A 42 -2.32 10.01 20.16
N ASP A 43 -1.18 10.45 20.70
CA ASP A 43 -0.85 11.82 21.12
C ASP A 43 -0.31 12.70 19.99
N PHE A 44 -0.85 12.52 18.78
CA PHE A 44 -0.37 13.28 17.64
C PHE A 44 -0.76 14.76 17.73
N THR A 45 0.24 15.62 17.56
CA THR A 45 0.07 17.05 17.47
C THR A 45 -0.54 17.47 16.13
N THR A 46 -1.14 18.66 16.08
CA THR A 46 -1.66 19.23 14.83
C THR A 46 -0.58 19.36 13.75
N ALA A 47 0.64 19.71 14.15
CA ALA A 47 1.79 19.87 13.27
C ALA A 47 2.27 18.54 12.67
N GLU A 48 2.16 17.42 13.39
CA GLU A 48 2.45 16.07 12.90
C GLU A 48 1.44 15.62 11.83
N PHE A 49 0.18 16.01 12.00
CA PHE A 49 -0.84 15.84 10.96
C PHE A 49 -0.71 16.83 9.80
N GLY A 50 0.20 17.80 9.88
CA GLY A 50 0.42 18.81 8.86
C GLY A 50 -0.62 19.92 8.82
N ILE A 51 -1.46 20.05 9.84
CA ILE A 51 -2.48 21.10 9.95
C ILE A 51 -1.80 22.47 10.05
N GLY A 52 -2.28 23.44 9.28
CA GLY A 52 -1.74 24.79 9.20
C GLY A 52 -0.54 24.92 8.24
N ARG A 53 -0.17 23.84 7.54
CA ARG A 53 0.84 23.90 6.47
C ARG A 53 0.20 24.42 5.18
N LYS A 54 1.03 24.98 4.31
CA LYS A 54 0.59 25.36 2.97
C LYS A 54 0.51 24.11 2.08
N HIS A 55 -0.71 23.71 1.70
CA HIS A 55 -0.94 22.54 0.84
C HIS A 55 -1.18 22.92 -0.64
N THR A 56 -1.72 24.12 -0.86
CA THR A 56 -2.10 24.70 -2.17
C THR A 56 -1.88 26.22 -2.15
N LYS A 57 -2.06 26.89 -3.29
CA LYS A 57 -1.99 28.36 -3.38
C LYS A 57 -3.23 29.04 -2.79
N SER A 58 -4.38 28.38 -2.85
CA SER A 58 -5.66 28.89 -2.34
C SER A 58 -5.79 28.74 -0.82
N LYS A 59 -6.02 29.86 -0.11
CA LYS A 59 -6.24 29.87 1.34
C LYS A 59 -7.49 29.07 1.75
N THR A 60 -8.56 29.16 0.96
CA THR A 60 -9.80 28.41 1.22
C THR A 60 -9.56 26.91 1.10
N CYS A 61 -8.83 26.47 0.07
CA CYS A 61 -8.51 25.05 -0.08
C CYS A 61 -7.59 24.54 1.02
N ASN A 62 -6.63 25.34 1.48
CA ASN A 62 -5.80 24.97 2.64
C ASN A 62 -6.66 24.78 3.89
N ARG A 63 -7.64 25.66 4.15
CA ARG A 63 -8.57 25.51 5.28
C ARG A 63 -9.41 24.24 5.18
N GLU A 64 -9.90 23.89 4.00
CA GLU A 64 -10.65 22.64 3.79
C GLU A 64 -9.75 21.41 4.03
N ILE A 65 -8.50 21.44 3.58
CA ILE A 65 -7.52 20.38 3.84
C ILE A 65 -7.22 20.26 5.34
N ASP A 66 -7.00 21.39 6.02
CA ASP A 66 -6.77 21.43 7.47
C ASP A 66 -7.94 20.80 8.25
N GLN A 67 -9.18 21.06 7.83
CA GLN A 67 -10.36 20.44 8.43
C GLN A 67 -10.39 18.92 8.25
N LEU A 68 -10.02 18.42 7.07
CA LEU A 68 -9.95 16.98 6.81
C LEU A 68 -8.85 16.29 7.62
N LEU A 69 -7.72 16.96 7.81
CA LEU A 69 -6.61 16.49 8.63
C LEU A 69 -6.98 16.49 10.12
N ASP A 70 -7.65 17.54 10.61
CA ASP A 70 -8.09 17.61 12.01
C ASP A 70 -9.17 16.57 12.33
N GLN A 71 -10.07 16.27 11.39
CA GLN A 71 -11.02 15.16 11.54
C GLN A 71 -10.32 13.81 11.75
N ALA A 72 -9.26 13.54 10.97
CA ALA A 72 -8.47 12.32 11.14
C ALA A 72 -7.76 12.31 12.50
N ARG A 73 -7.16 13.44 12.90
CA ARG A 73 -6.52 13.60 14.22
C ARG A 73 -7.49 13.30 15.37
N LEU A 74 -8.66 13.95 15.36
CA LEU A 74 -9.70 13.76 16.37
C LEU A 74 -10.20 12.32 16.44
N CYS A 75 -10.24 11.61 15.31
CA CYS A 75 -10.56 10.19 15.29
C CYS A 75 -9.52 9.40 16.09
N TYR A 76 -8.22 9.56 15.81
CA TYR A 76 -7.16 8.85 16.51
C TYR A 76 -7.11 9.14 18.02
N THR A 77 -7.67 10.27 18.46
CA THR A 77 -7.81 10.60 19.89
C THR A 77 -9.03 9.96 20.55
N SER A 78 -10.08 9.58 19.80
CA SER A 78 -11.39 9.23 20.37
C SER A 78 -11.94 7.85 19.98
N ARG A 79 -11.39 7.21 18.93
CA ARG A 79 -11.95 5.99 18.33
C ARG A 79 -10.90 4.90 18.12
N PRO A 80 -11.33 3.64 17.89
CA PRO A 80 -10.44 2.57 17.48
C PRO A 80 -9.70 2.90 16.17
N ILE A 81 -8.45 2.49 16.10
CA ILE A 81 -7.55 2.81 14.98
C ILE A 81 -8.08 2.34 13.63
N THR A 82 -8.72 1.18 13.59
CA THR A 82 -9.29 0.63 12.35
C THR A 82 -10.35 1.55 11.74
N GLU A 83 -11.15 2.24 12.54
CA GLU A 83 -12.12 3.24 12.03
C GLU A 83 -11.40 4.48 11.49
N CYS A 84 -10.33 4.90 12.16
CA CYS A 84 -9.56 6.08 11.81
C CYS A 84 -8.71 5.89 10.56
N GLU A 85 -8.20 4.69 10.31
CA GLU A 85 -7.50 4.35 9.06
C GLU A 85 -8.42 4.46 7.85
N VAL A 86 -9.68 4.02 7.98
CA VAL A 86 -10.69 4.16 6.92
C VAL A 86 -10.98 5.64 6.67
N LEU A 87 -11.21 6.42 7.74
CA LEU A 87 -11.45 7.86 7.63
C LEU A 87 -10.23 8.58 7.03
N GLN A 88 -9.02 8.24 7.46
CA GLN A 88 -7.78 8.81 6.95
C GLN A 88 -7.62 8.53 5.47
N ARG A 89 -7.93 7.31 5.00
CA ARG A 89 -7.89 6.97 3.57
C ARG A 89 -8.88 7.81 2.77
N VAL A 90 -10.13 7.88 3.22
CA VAL A 90 -11.18 8.69 2.57
C VAL A 90 -10.79 10.17 2.52
N ASN A 91 -10.26 10.71 3.62
CA ASN A 91 -9.84 12.11 3.69
C ASN A 91 -8.59 12.37 2.83
N SER A 92 -7.66 11.44 2.76
CA SER A 92 -6.48 11.52 1.87
C SER A 92 -6.88 11.60 0.40
N ASP A 93 -7.86 10.78 -0.02
CA ASP A 93 -8.40 10.84 -1.38
C ASP A 93 -9.08 12.18 -1.67
N LYS A 94 -9.86 12.72 -0.72
CA LYS A 94 -10.48 14.04 -0.84
C LYS A 94 -9.45 15.16 -0.92
N ILE A 95 -8.41 15.12 -0.08
CA ILE A 95 -7.29 16.07 -0.11
C ILE A 95 -6.59 15.99 -1.46
N GLY A 96 -6.32 14.79 -1.98
CA GLY A 96 -5.76 14.59 -3.32
C GLY A 96 -6.59 15.26 -4.41
N ARG A 97 -7.93 15.05 -4.39
CA ARG A 97 -8.84 15.70 -5.33
C ARG A 97 -8.86 17.23 -5.18
N LEU A 98 -8.87 17.74 -3.95
CA LEU A 98 -8.81 19.19 -3.70
C LEU A 98 -7.53 19.79 -4.26
N LYS A 99 -6.37 19.20 -3.95
CA LYS A 99 -5.06 19.68 -4.42
C LYS A 99 -4.95 19.69 -5.96
N ASN A 100 -5.58 18.72 -6.62
CA ASN A 100 -5.58 18.60 -8.08
C ASN A 100 -6.73 19.34 -8.77
N SER A 101 -7.65 19.94 -8.02
CA SER A 101 -8.74 20.70 -8.61
C SER A 101 -8.25 22.05 -9.15
N SER A 102 -8.81 22.47 -10.30
CA SER A 102 -8.50 23.78 -10.89
C SER A 102 -8.73 24.93 -9.91
N ARG A 103 -9.80 24.84 -9.09
CA ARG A 103 -10.11 25.81 -8.03
C ARG A 103 -8.95 26.04 -7.05
N CYS A 104 -8.16 25.01 -6.75
CA CYS A 104 -7.10 25.07 -5.76
C CYS A 104 -5.69 25.20 -6.35
N SER A 105 -5.53 25.01 -7.67
CA SER A 105 -4.25 25.16 -8.36
C SER A 105 -3.89 26.61 -8.69
N HIS A 106 -4.88 27.50 -8.76
CA HIS A 106 -4.71 28.93 -9.03
C HIS A 106 -4.19 29.68 -7.79
#